data_AF-A0AA41L276-F1
#
_entry.id   AF-A0AA41L276-F1
#
_cell.length_a   1.000
_cell.length_b   1.000
_cell.length_c   1.000
_cell.angle_alpha   90.00
_cell.angle_beta   90.00
_cell.angle_gamma   90.00
#
_symmetry.space_group_name_H-M   'P 1'
#
loop_
_entity.id
_entity.type
_entity.pdbx_description
1 polymer ?
#
loop_
_entity_poly.entity_id
_entity_poly.type
_entity_poly.pdbx_seq_one_letter_code
_entity_poly.pdbx_strand_id
1 'polypeptide(L)' 'KTAQLAALTTDQLSNLTTAQVAAITTANVAALTTDQVVALSSNQFGALSSAQVSAFSTNDIAAIETADIGALK' A
#
# COMPACT_ATOMS: atom_id res chain seq x y z
N LYS A 1 -15.42 5.55 -2.99
CA LYS A 1 -14.66 4.33 -2.62
C LYS A 1 -13.19 4.64 -2.26
N THR A 2 -12.49 5.56 -2.93
CA THR A 2 -11.13 6.00 -2.56
C THR A 2 -11.06 6.52 -1.12
N ALA A 3 -12.00 7.38 -0.73
CA ALA A 3 -12.10 7.93 0.63
C ALA A 3 -12.34 6.88 1.74
N GLN A 4 -12.86 5.70 1.42
CA GLN A 4 -13.06 4.64 2.44
C GLN A 4 -11.74 3.97 2.82
N LEU A 5 -10.78 3.90 1.89
CA LEU A 5 -9.48 3.30 2.16
C LEU A 5 -8.57 4.25 2.92
N ALA A 6 -8.62 5.55 2.57
CA ALA A 6 -7.97 6.62 3.34
C ALA A 6 -8.51 6.75 4.77
N ALA A 7 -9.73 6.28 5.04
CA ALA A 7 -10.32 6.27 6.39
C ALA A 7 -9.93 5.05 7.25
N LEU A 8 -9.21 4.07 6.68
CA LEU A 8 -8.74 2.92 7.45
C LEU A 8 -7.58 3.32 8.36
N THR A 9 -7.57 2.82 9.58
CA THR A 9 -6.41 2.93 10.46
C THR A 9 -5.25 2.08 9.95
N THR A 10 -4.03 2.42 10.35
CA THR A 10 -2.82 1.64 10.05
C THR A 10 -2.94 0.18 10.50
N ASP A 11 -3.57 -0.06 11.65
CA ASP A 11 -3.81 -1.42 12.18
C ASP A 11 -4.79 -2.20 11.29
N GLN A 12 -5.83 -1.54 10.78
CA GLN A 12 -6.77 -2.15 9.85
C GLN A 12 -6.11 -2.47 8.50
N LEU A 13 -5.20 -1.61 8.02
CA LEU A 13 -4.41 -1.91 6.82
C LEU A 13 -3.48 -3.10 7.03
N SER A 14 -2.75 -3.16 8.16
CA SER A 14 -1.84 -4.27 8.47
C SER A 14 -2.57 -5.63 8.53
N ASN A 15 -3.84 -5.61 8.92
CA ASN A 15 -4.69 -6.81 8.96
C ASN A 15 -5.28 -7.23 7.60
N LEU A 16 -5.06 -6.49 6.51
CA LEU A 16 -5.52 -6.91 5.19
C LEU A 16 -4.73 -8.12 4.68
N THR A 17 -5.44 -9.08 4.13
CA THR A 17 -4.80 -10.20 3.42
C THR A 17 -4.14 -9.74 2.13
N THR A 18 -3.12 -10.45 1.67
CA THR A 18 -2.46 -10.17 0.38
C THR A 18 -3.42 -10.20 -0.81
N ALA A 19 -4.45 -11.05 -0.77
CA ALA A 19 -5.50 -11.09 -1.78
C ALA A 19 -6.38 -9.82 -1.76
N GLN A 20 -6.69 -9.29 -0.58
CA GLN A 20 -7.41 -8.03 -0.45
C GLN A 20 -6.56 -6.86 -0.94
N VAL A 21 -5.25 -6.86 -0.65
CA VAL A 21 -4.31 -5.83 -1.12
C VAL A 21 -4.18 -5.86 -2.64
N ALA A 22 -4.03 -7.04 -3.25
CA ALA A 22 -4.00 -7.20 -4.70
C ALA A 22 -5.30 -6.70 -5.38
N ALA A 23 -6.43 -6.75 -4.69
CA ALA A 23 -7.72 -6.27 -5.21
C ALA A 23 -7.92 -4.74 -5.09
N ILE A 24 -7.01 -4.00 -4.46
CA ILE A 24 -7.11 -2.54 -4.32
C ILE A 24 -6.88 -1.87 -5.68
N THR A 25 -7.76 -0.97 -6.09
CA THR A 25 -7.57 -0.25 -7.37
C THR A 25 -6.43 0.76 -7.30
N THR A 26 -5.79 1.10 -8.42
CA THR A 26 -4.74 2.13 -8.47
C THR A 26 -5.22 3.49 -7.96
N ALA A 27 -6.48 3.86 -8.22
CA ALA A 27 -7.08 5.08 -7.69
C ALA A 27 -7.24 5.06 -6.15
N ASN A 28 -7.46 3.88 -5.57
CA ASN A 28 -7.48 3.71 -4.13
C ASN A 28 -6.08 3.77 -3.51
N VAL A 29 -5.07 3.21 -4.20
CA VAL A 29 -3.66 3.29 -3.77
C VAL A 29 -3.18 4.75 -3.77
N ALA A 30 -3.47 5.50 -4.82
CA ALA A 30 -3.12 6.92 -4.92
C ALA A 30 -3.81 7.81 -3.87
N ALA A 31 -4.83 7.29 -3.19
CA ALA A 31 -5.55 8.00 -2.12
C ALA A 31 -5.07 7.62 -0.72
N LEU A 32 -4.12 6.68 -0.58
CA LEU A 32 -3.51 6.36 0.70
C LEU A 32 -2.65 7.53 1.19
N THR A 33 -2.61 7.70 2.50
CA THR A 33 -1.65 8.58 3.15
C THR A 33 -0.31 7.87 3.33
N THR A 34 0.76 8.62 3.45
CA THR A 34 2.11 8.06 3.64
C THR A 34 2.19 7.17 4.89
N ASP A 35 1.52 7.53 5.98
CA ASP A 35 1.46 6.70 7.20
C ASP A 35 0.78 5.34 6.95
N GLN A 36 -0.25 5.31 6.10
CA GLN A 36 -0.92 4.06 5.72
C GLN A 36 -0.05 3.21 4.80
N VAL A 37 0.77 3.83 3.95
CA VAL A 37 1.74 3.12 3.09
C VAL A 37 2.82 2.46 3.95
N VAL A 38 3.37 3.19 4.93
CA VAL A 38 4.37 2.66 5.88
C VAL A 38 3.79 1.57 6.79
N ALA A 39 2.48 1.58 7.05
CA ALA A 39 1.83 0.56 7.86
C ALA A 39 1.61 -0.79 7.13
N LEU A 40 1.81 -0.84 5.80
CA LEU A 40 1.76 -2.09 5.06
C LEU A 40 2.96 -2.97 5.42
N SER A 41 2.70 -4.24 5.69
CA SER A 41 3.78 -5.22 5.86
C SER A 41 4.47 -5.54 4.53
N SER A 42 5.70 -6.03 4.60
CA SER A 42 6.46 -6.44 3.41
C SER A 42 5.74 -7.52 2.59
N ASN A 43 4.98 -8.41 3.24
CA ASN A 43 4.15 -9.40 2.53
C ASN A 43 3.02 -8.76 1.72
N GLN A 44 2.43 -7.67 2.21
CA GLN A 44 1.40 -6.91 1.50
C GLN A 44 2.03 -6.09 0.36
N PHE A 45 3.22 -5.52 0.56
CA PHE A 45 3.99 -4.90 -0.52
C PHE A 45 4.28 -5.90 -1.65
N GLY A 46 4.73 -7.11 -1.32
CA GLY A 46 4.96 -8.17 -2.30
C GLY A 46 3.70 -8.73 -2.98
N ALA A 47 2.51 -8.28 -2.58
CA ALA A 47 1.23 -8.59 -3.23
C ALA A 47 0.74 -7.47 -4.17
N LEU A 48 1.39 -6.30 -4.17
CA LEU A 48 1.07 -5.22 -5.08
C LEU A 48 1.53 -5.54 -6.50
N SER A 49 0.71 -5.17 -7.47
CA SER A 49 1.08 -5.12 -8.88
C SER A 49 1.94 -3.90 -9.18
N SER A 50 2.71 -3.95 -10.26
CA SER A 50 3.51 -2.82 -10.75
C SER A 50 2.67 -1.56 -10.99
N ALA A 51 1.43 -1.72 -11.46
CA ALA A 51 0.50 -0.60 -11.66
C ALA A 51 0.10 0.06 -10.34
N GLN A 52 -0.13 -0.73 -9.28
CA GLN A 52 -0.41 -0.19 -7.95
C GLN A 52 0.82 0.51 -7.36
N VAL A 53 2.01 -0.08 -7.49
CA VAL A 53 3.26 0.56 -7.04
C VAL A 53 3.51 1.88 -7.76
N SER A 54 3.22 1.97 -9.07
CA SER A 54 3.33 3.21 -9.83
C SER A 54 2.31 4.29 -9.45
N ALA A 55 1.26 3.94 -8.71
CA ALA A 55 0.23 4.87 -8.25
C ALA A 55 0.61 5.59 -6.94
N PHE A 56 1.69 5.18 -6.28
CA PHE A 56 2.23 5.87 -5.12
C PHE A 56 2.82 7.24 -5.48
N SER A 57 2.70 8.20 -4.57
CA SER A 57 3.38 9.48 -4.71
C SER A 57 4.88 9.34 -4.43
N THR A 58 5.67 10.34 -4.83
CA THR A 58 7.11 10.36 -4.52
C THR A 58 7.39 10.35 -3.02
N ASN A 59 6.50 10.94 -2.21
CA ASN A 59 6.64 10.96 -0.76
C ASN A 59 6.40 9.57 -0.17
N ASP A 60 5.43 8.83 -0.72
CA ASP A 60 5.17 7.46 -0.29
C ASP A 60 6.38 6.58 -0.60
N ILE A 61 6.90 6.66 -1.83
CA ILE A 61 8.11 5.90 -2.24
C ILE A 61 9.32 6.24 -1.36
N ALA A 62 9.48 7.50 -0.97
CA ALA A 62 10.57 7.91 -0.08
C ALA A 62 10.42 7.40 1.37
N ALA A 63 9.19 7.07 1.78
CA ALA A 63 8.89 6.54 3.10
C ALA A 63 8.93 5.00 3.18
N ILE A 64 8.98 4.29 2.04
CA ILE A 64 9.06 2.82 2.00
C ILE A 64 10.42 2.36 2.55
N GLU A 65 10.40 1.40 3.47
CA GLU A 65 11.61 0.80 4.01
C GLU A 65 12.31 -0.09 2.95
N THR A 66 13.64 -0.20 3.02
CA THR A 66 14.40 -1.01 2.07
C THR A 66 14.00 -2.50 2.09
N ALA A 67 13.54 -2.99 3.25
CA ALA A 67 13.02 -4.35 3.39
C ALA A 67 11.74 -4.58 2.56
N ASP A 68 10.86 -3.58 2.49
CA ASP A 68 9.61 -3.66 1.72
C ASP A 68 9.87 -3.63 0.22
N ILE A 69 10.86 -2.84 -0.23
CA ILE A 69 11.31 -2.85 -1.62
C ILE A 69 11.82 -4.24 -2.01
N GLY A 70 12.54 -4.92 -1.10
CA GLY A 70 13.03 -6.28 -1.32
C GLY A 70 11.91 -7.34 -1.42
N ALA A 71 10.71 -7.03 -0.96
CA ALA A 71 9.56 -7.92 -1.04
C ALA A 71 8.76 -7.78 -2.36
N LEU A 72 8.99 -6.71 -3.13
CA LEU A 72 8.41 -6.52 -4.46
C LEU A 72 8.95 -7.60 -5.43
N LYS A 73 8.07 -8.19 -6.24
CA LYS A 73 8.41 -9.23 -7.23
C LYS A 73 8.50 -8.69 -8.64
#